data_AF-A0ABD6AG48-F1
#
_entry.id   AF-A0ABD6AG48-F1
#
_cell.length_a   1.000
_cell.length_b   1.000
_cell.length_c   1.000
_cell.angle_alpha   90.00
_cell.angle_beta   90.00
_cell.angle_gamma   90.00
#
_symmetry.space_group_name_H-M   'P 1'
#
loop_
_entity.id
_entity.type
_entity.pdbx_description
1 polymer ?
#
loop_
_entity_poly.entity_id
_entity_poly.type
_entity_poly.pdbx_seq_one_letter_code
_entity_poly.pdbx_strand_id
1 'polypeptide(L)'
;MQRRTFLGAAAALTTLPTVEAASTGDEAPDTQVCDVCDAEKPAEMVERTTVETIAPLEADICRACQHVQNHEMGDGQCMQCGDDVSPGFYFEVKFPLGAAELPGMLAGQLCGDCAGWLACDINYNGIDADDDASDQLITIIDEETRRMNELEELE
;
A
#
# COMPACT_ATOMS: atom_id res chain seq x y z
N MET A 1 54.63 -10.72 0.13
CA MET A 1 54.72 -11.80 1.14
C MET A 1 53.34 -12.48 1.18
N GLN A 2 53.10 -13.78 1.17
CA GLN A 2 53.93 -14.99 1.17
C GLN A 2 53.00 -16.13 0.73
N ARG A 3 53.33 -16.84 -0.36
CA ARG A 3 52.74 -18.16 -0.68
C ARG A 3 53.12 -19.16 0.40
N ARG A 4 52.20 -20.08 0.76
CA ARG A 4 52.40 -21.41 1.38
C ARG A 4 51.05 -21.87 1.98
N THR A 5 50.57 -23.10 1.94
CA THR A 5 50.93 -24.37 1.29
C THR A 5 49.68 -25.26 1.43
N PHE A 6 49.31 -26.03 0.41
CA PHE A 6 48.36 -27.14 0.56
C PHE A 6 49.10 -28.34 1.18
N LEU A 7 48.57 -28.90 2.27
CA LEU A 7 48.94 -30.21 2.80
C LEU A 7 47.65 -30.98 3.05
N GLY A 8 47.55 -32.14 2.40
CA GLY A 8 46.47 -33.08 2.61
C GLY A 8 46.63 -33.87 3.90
N ALA A 9 45.53 -34.48 4.33
CA ALA A 9 45.55 -35.65 5.20
C ALA A 9 44.29 -36.49 4.94
N ALA A 10 44.51 -37.79 4.93
CA ALA A 10 43.55 -38.84 4.62
C ALA A 10 42.56 -39.12 5.77
N ALA A 11 41.53 -39.89 5.40
CA ALA A 11 40.38 -40.32 6.17
C ALA A 11 40.66 -40.90 7.57
N ALA A 12 39.69 -40.69 8.47
CA ALA A 12 39.34 -41.63 9.52
C ALA A 12 37.81 -41.64 9.66
N LEU A 13 37.18 -42.72 9.20
CA LEU A 13 35.77 -43.03 9.47
C LEU A 13 35.67 -43.39 10.96
N THR A 14 35.28 -42.43 11.78
CA THR A 14 34.85 -42.67 13.17
C THR A 14 33.33 -42.77 13.19
N THR A 15 32.83 -43.96 13.50
CA THR A 15 31.43 -44.23 13.79
C THR A 15 30.94 -43.30 14.89
N LEU A 16 30.02 -42.38 14.56
CA LEU A 16 29.31 -41.59 15.56
C LEU A 16 28.16 -42.43 16.13
N PRO A 17 27.94 -42.42 17.46
CA PRO A 17 26.71 -42.92 18.04
C PRO A 17 25.56 -42.04 17.56
N THR A 18 24.44 -42.68 17.23
CA THR A 18 23.17 -42.03 16.90
C THR A 18 22.75 -41.16 18.08
N VAL A 19 23.08 -39.87 18.02
CA VAL A 19 22.41 -38.87 18.83
C VAL A 19 21.04 -38.75 18.19
N GLU A 20 20.01 -39.26 18.88
CA GLU A 20 18.63 -38.89 18.59
C GLU A 20 18.58 -37.36 18.60
N ALA A 21 18.55 -36.78 17.40
CA ALA A 21 18.16 -35.41 17.23
C ALA A 21 16.73 -35.35 17.74
N ALA A 22 16.56 -34.83 18.96
CA ALA A 22 15.27 -34.32 19.39
C ALA A 22 14.80 -33.41 18.26
N SER A 23 13.73 -33.81 17.58
CA SER A 23 13.03 -32.90 16.71
C SER A 23 12.54 -31.79 17.61
N THR A 24 13.21 -30.64 17.58
CA THR A 24 12.57 -29.38 17.91
C THR A 24 11.41 -29.31 16.93
N GLY A 25 10.22 -29.68 17.42
CA GLY A 25 8.99 -29.43 16.68
C GLY A 25 9.04 -27.98 16.30
N ASP A 26 9.05 -27.74 14.99
CA ASP A 26 8.95 -26.42 14.39
C ASP A 26 7.52 -25.95 14.71
N GLU A 27 7.31 -25.49 15.94
CA GLU A 27 6.05 -24.84 16.32
C GLU A 27 5.95 -23.62 15.42
N ALA A 28 4.97 -23.66 14.52
CA ALA A 28 4.66 -22.53 13.68
C ALA A 28 4.47 -21.30 14.58
N PRO A 29 5.02 -20.13 14.21
CA PRO A 29 4.96 -18.97 15.05
C PRO A 29 3.50 -18.59 15.33
N ASP A 30 3.20 -18.15 16.55
CA ASP A 30 1.84 -17.70 16.92
C ASP A 30 1.41 -16.45 16.14
N THR A 31 2.39 -15.68 15.64
CA THR A 31 2.16 -14.44 14.90
C THR A 31 3.00 -14.35 13.63
N GLN A 32 2.53 -13.57 12.66
CA GLN A 32 3.21 -13.25 11.41
C GLN A 32 2.94 -11.78 11.04
N VAL A 33 3.92 -11.11 10.42
CA VAL A 33 3.77 -9.74 9.91
C VAL A 33 3.07 -9.76 8.56
N CYS A 34 2.14 -8.82 8.36
CA CYS A 34 1.50 -8.61 7.07
C CYS A 34 2.35 -7.68 6.19
N ASP A 35 2.68 -8.09 4.97
CA ASP A 35 3.53 -7.32 4.04
C ASP A 35 2.89 -5.99 3.59
N VAL A 36 1.57 -5.84 3.76
CA VAL A 36 0.80 -4.66 3.31
C VAL A 36 0.66 -3.59 4.40
N CYS A 37 0.26 -4.00 5.61
CA CYS A 37 0.00 -3.05 6.71
C CYS A 37 1.11 -3.04 7.77
N ASP A 38 2.14 -3.86 7.60
CA ASP A 38 3.32 -3.98 8.48
C ASP A 38 2.97 -4.32 9.95
N ALA A 39 1.75 -4.76 10.21
CA ALA A 39 1.28 -5.11 11.55
C ALA A 39 1.44 -6.61 11.79
N GLU A 40 1.89 -6.98 13.00
CA GLU A 40 1.81 -8.35 13.50
C GLU A 40 0.35 -8.80 13.63
N LYS A 41 0.07 -10.02 13.16
CA LYS A 41 -1.23 -10.68 13.18
C LYS A 41 -1.09 -12.10 13.71
N PRO A 42 -2.16 -12.72 14.21
CA PRO A 42 -2.18 -14.17 14.40
C PRO A 42 -1.78 -14.86 13.10
N ALA A 43 -0.88 -15.84 13.16
CA ALA A 43 -0.31 -16.45 11.95
C ALA A 43 -1.40 -17.07 11.06
N GLU A 44 -2.47 -17.62 11.64
CA GLU A 44 -3.61 -18.19 10.90
C GLU A 44 -4.46 -17.15 10.13
N MET A 45 -4.24 -15.86 10.40
CA MET A 45 -4.89 -14.74 9.75
C MET A 45 -4.04 -14.09 8.65
N VAL A 46 -2.80 -14.57 8.45
CA VAL A 46 -1.93 -14.20 7.35
C VAL A 46 -1.85 -15.37 6.38
N GLU A 47 -2.04 -15.10 5.11
CA GLU A 47 -1.98 -16.11 4.07
C GLU A 47 -1.01 -15.65 3.00
N ARG A 48 -0.17 -16.59 2.55
CA ARG A 48 0.68 -16.38 1.39
C ARG A 48 -0.20 -16.44 0.14
N THR A 49 -0.34 -15.30 -0.53
CA THR A 49 -1.22 -15.14 -1.69
C THR A 49 -0.55 -14.35 -2.80
N THR A 50 -1.06 -14.52 -4.01
CA THR A 50 -0.65 -13.72 -5.18
C THR A 50 -1.33 -12.35 -5.15
N VAL A 51 -0.57 -11.29 -5.39
CA VAL A 51 -1.11 -9.95 -5.72
C VAL A 51 -1.34 -9.89 -7.22
N GLU A 52 -2.60 -9.96 -7.66
CA GLU A 52 -2.95 -10.25 -9.06
C GLU A 52 -2.73 -9.08 -10.04
N THR A 53 -2.67 -7.84 -9.55
CA THR A 53 -3.06 -6.67 -10.37
C THR A 53 -2.00 -6.10 -11.32
N ILE A 54 -0.70 -6.37 -11.18
CA ILE A 54 0.33 -5.82 -12.10
C ILE A 54 1.44 -6.82 -12.43
N ALA A 55 1.93 -7.59 -11.45
CA ALA A 55 2.83 -8.71 -11.65
C ALA A 55 2.57 -9.71 -10.51
N PRO A 56 2.33 -11.00 -10.79
CA PRO A 56 2.03 -11.96 -9.75
C PRO A 56 3.24 -12.08 -8.83
N LEU A 57 3.11 -11.49 -7.64
CA LEU A 57 4.08 -11.59 -6.56
C LEU A 57 3.39 -12.24 -5.38
N GLU A 58 4.07 -13.25 -4.83
CA GLU A 58 3.64 -13.93 -3.62
C GLU A 58 4.04 -13.10 -2.41
N ALA A 59 3.06 -12.72 -1.59
CA ALA A 59 3.24 -11.96 -0.38
C ALA A 59 2.40 -12.55 0.76
N ASP A 60 2.84 -12.33 1.99
CA ASP A 60 2.15 -12.76 3.19
C ASP A 60 1.18 -11.64 3.63
N ILE A 61 -0.10 -11.78 3.26
CA ILE A 61 -1.09 -10.71 3.41
C ILE A 61 -2.16 -11.14 4.41
N CYS A 62 -2.47 -10.28 5.37
CA CYS A 62 -3.56 -10.55 6.30
C CYS A 62 -4.93 -10.51 5.62
N ARG A 63 -5.87 -11.33 6.10
CA ARG A 63 -7.23 -11.43 5.52
C ARG A 63 -7.95 -10.09 5.35
N ALA A 64 -7.72 -9.14 6.27
CA ALA A 64 -8.31 -7.80 6.16
C ALA A 64 -7.76 -7.01 4.97
N CYS A 65 -6.44 -7.03 4.77
CA CYS A 65 -5.80 -6.36 3.63
C CYS A 65 -6.20 -7.02 2.30
N GLN A 66 -6.33 -8.35 2.27
CA GLN A 66 -6.85 -9.07 1.11
C GLN A 66 -8.30 -8.66 0.80
N HIS A 67 -9.16 -8.57 1.81
CA HIS A 67 -10.55 -8.15 1.61
C HIS A 67 -10.66 -6.76 1.00
N VAL A 68 -9.85 -5.80 1.49
CA VAL A 68 -9.84 -4.43 0.94
C VAL A 68 -9.33 -4.41 -0.50
N GLN A 69 -8.24 -5.13 -0.81
CA GLN A 69 -7.64 -5.11 -2.14
C GLN A 69 -8.49 -5.79 -3.21
N ASN A 70 -9.17 -6.87 -2.83
CA ASN A 70 -9.98 -7.67 -3.75
C ASN A 70 -11.45 -7.22 -3.77
N HIS A 71 -11.78 -6.12 -3.08
CA HIS A 71 -13.13 -5.59 -3.09
C HIS A 71 -13.40 -4.90 -4.43
N GLU A 72 -14.22 -5.53 -5.25
CA GLU A 72 -14.79 -4.92 -6.44
C GLU A 72 -16.22 -4.46 -6.16
N MET A 73 -16.55 -3.25 -6.63
CA MET A 73 -17.92 -2.76 -6.65
C MET A 73 -18.64 -3.29 -7.88
N GLY A 74 -19.96 -3.49 -7.77
CA GLY A 74 -20.76 -4.00 -8.88
C GLY A 74 -20.71 -3.07 -10.10
N ASP A 75 -20.91 -3.65 -11.28
CA ASP A 75 -21.02 -2.89 -12.52
C ASP A 75 -22.06 -1.78 -12.39
N GLY A 76 -21.69 -0.55 -12.75
CA GLY A 76 -22.59 0.60 -12.71
C GLY A 76 -22.74 1.27 -11.34
N GLN A 77 -21.88 0.93 -10.36
CA GLN A 77 -21.84 1.60 -9.06
C GLN A 77 -20.57 2.43 -8.89
N CYS A 78 -20.69 3.54 -8.16
CA CYS A 78 -19.56 4.37 -7.75
C CYS A 78 -18.69 3.60 -6.75
N MET A 79 -17.39 3.49 -7.03
CA MET A 79 -16.44 2.76 -6.19
C MET A 79 -16.20 3.40 -4.81
N GLN A 80 -16.60 4.67 -4.63
CA GLN A 80 -16.40 5.42 -3.39
C GLN A 80 -17.66 5.45 -2.51
N CYS A 81 -18.83 5.78 -3.08
CA CYS A 81 -20.08 5.94 -2.32
C CYS A 81 -21.10 4.81 -2.53
N GLY A 82 -20.94 3.98 -3.56
CA GLY A 82 -21.84 2.88 -3.89
C GLY A 82 -23.13 3.26 -4.62
N ASP A 83 -23.35 4.54 -4.89
CA ASP A 83 -24.48 5.01 -5.69
C ASP A 83 -24.35 4.62 -7.16
N ASP A 84 -25.47 4.49 -7.85
CA ASP A 84 -25.50 4.23 -9.29
C ASP A 84 -24.81 5.35 -10.09
N VAL A 85 -24.00 4.99 -11.08
CA VAL A 85 -23.31 5.95 -11.95
C VAL A 85 -24.04 6.17 -13.28
N SER A 86 -24.37 7.43 -13.57
CA SER A 86 -24.86 7.87 -14.89
C SER A 86 -24.71 9.39 -15.09
N PRO A 87 -23.70 9.90 -15.83
CA PRO A 87 -22.55 9.18 -16.39
C PRO A 87 -21.50 8.81 -15.31
N GLY A 88 -20.74 7.74 -15.55
CA GLY A 88 -19.61 7.33 -14.71
C GLY A 88 -18.27 7.81 -15.26
N PHE A 89 -17.31 8.06 -14.36
CA PHE A 89 -15.95 8.45 -14.68
C PHE A 89 -14.99 7.31 -14.32
N TYR A 90 -14.34 6.71 -15.31
CA TYR A 90 -13.38 5.63 -15.05
C TYR A 90 -12.07 6.20 -14.50
N PHE A 91 -11.59 5.61 -13.41
CA PHE A 91 -10.35 5.95 -12.75
C PHE A 91 -9.52 4.67 -12.57
N GLU A 92 -8.22 4.79 -12.83
CA GLU A 92 -7.24 3.73 -12.59
C GLU A 92 -5.95 4.37 -12.08
N VAL A 93 -5.45 3.87 -10.96
CA VAL A 93 -4.16 4.27 -10.40
C VAL A 93 -3.37 3.05 -9.97
N LYS A 94 -2.06 3.10 -10.25
CA LYS A 94 -1.07 2.10 -9.81
C LYS A 94 -0.17 2.76 -8.78
N PHE A 95 0.09 2.06 -7.68
CA PHE A 95 0.81 2.62 -6.55
C PHE A 95 1.60 1.53 -5.80
N PRO A 96 2.69 1.90 -5.09
CA PRO A 96 3.36 0.98 -4.18
C PRO A 96 2.46 0.71 -2.97
N LEU A 97 2.21 -0.55 -2.68
CA LEU A 97 1.34 -1.02 -1.61
C LEU A 97 2.17 -1.50 -0.42
N GLY A 98 1.99 -0.82 0.71
CA GLY A 98 2.64 -1.17 1.97
C GLY A 98 4.14 -0.92 1.99
N ALA A 99 4.78 -1.32 3.11
CA ALA A 99 6.21 -1.17 3.32
C ALA A 99 7.06 -2.03 2.36
N ALA A 100 6.48 -3.12 1.84
CA ALA A 100 7.11 -3.99 0.86
C ALA A 100 7.04 -3.47 -0.59
N GLU A 101 6.46 -2.29 -0.82
CA GLU A 101 6.28 -1.68 -2.15
C GLU A 101 5.64 -2.63 -3.17
N LEU A 102 4.69 -3.45 -2.72
CA LEU A 102 3.99 -4.41 -3.57
C LEU A 102 3.21 -3.67 -4.68
N PRO A 103 3.00 -4.28 -5.85
CA PRO A 103 2.25 -3.64 -6.92
C PRO A 103 0.75 -3.52 -6.59
N GLY A 104 0.32 -2.36 -6.10
CA GLY A 104 -1.08 -2.04 -5.86
C GLY A 104 -1.75 -1.41 -7.09
N MET A 105 -3.05 -1.69 -7.24
CA MET A 105 -3.90 -1.04 -8.23
C MET A 105 -5.26 -0.75 -7.62
N LEU A 106 -5.81 0.42 -7.95
CA LEU A 106 -7.19 0.79 -7.66
C LEU A 106 -7.82 1.21 -8.98
N ALA A 107 -8.87 0.50 -9.41
CA ALA A 107 -9.57 0.76 -10.66
C ALA A 107 -11.08 0.65 -10.46
N GLY A 108 -11.85 1.50 -11.13
CA GLY A 108 -13.31 1.49 -11.04
C GLY A 108 -13.95 2.74 -11.62
N GLN A 109 -15.26 2.89 -11.39
CA GLN A 109 -16.02 4.08 -11.80
C GLN A 109 -16.34 4.96 -10.61
N LEU A 110 -16.26 6.28 -10.78
CA LEU A 110 -16.71 7.28 -9.82
C LEU A 110 -17.93 8.02 -10.36
N CYS A 111 -18.86 8.40 -9.49
CA CYS A 111 -19.90 9.38 -9.81
C CYS A 111 -19.31 10.78 -9.93
N GLY A 112 -20.06 11.72 -10.50
CA GLY A 112 -19.59 13.09 -10.75
C GLY A 112 -19.09 13.78 -9.48
N ASP A 113 -19.79 13.61 -8.36
CA ASP A 113 -19.42 14.22 -7.08
C ASP A 113 -18.12 13.61 -6.51
N CYS A 114 -17.99 12.28 -6.51
CA CYS A 114 -16.78 11.61 -6.03
C CYS A 114 -15.57 11.86 -6.94
N ALA A 115 -15.77 11.93 -8.26
CA ALA A 115 -14.72 12.27 -9.21
C ALA A 115 -14.27 13.74 -9.03
N GLY A 116 -15.23 14.65 -8.84
CA GLY A 116 -14.95 16.06 -8.56
C GLY A 116 -14.18 16.24 -7.25
N TRP A 117 -14.61 15.56 -6.19
CA TRP A 117 -13.91 15.59 -4.90
C TRP A 117 -12.47 15.08 -5.01
N LEU A 118 -12.25 13.91 -5.63
CA LEU A 118 -10.91 13.35 -5.83
C LEU A 118 -10.02 14.31 -6.64
N ALA A 119 -10.55 14.90 -7.71
CA ALA A 119 -9.80 15.86 -8.53
C ALA A 119 -9.43 17.12 -7.74
N CYS A 120 -10.34 17.66 -6.94
CA CYS A 120 -10.06 18.79 -6.06
C CYS A 120 -8.98 18.45 -5.03
N ASP A 121 -9.07 17.29 -4.37
CA ASP A 121 -8.09 16.85 -3.38
C ASP A 121 -6.68 16.76 -3.97
N ILE A 122 -6.54 16.16 -5.17
CA ILE A 122 -5.26 16.09 -5.88
C ILE A 122 -4.75 17.49 -6.25
N ASN A 123 -5.62 18.38 -6.76
CA ASN A 123 -5.21 19.73 -7.15
C ASN A 123 -4.74 20.55 -5.96
N TYR A 124 -5.46 20.53 -4.83
CA TYR A 124 -5.07 21.27 -3.63
C TYR A 124 -3.79 20.70 -3.01
N ASN A 125 -3.65 19.38 -2.90
CA ASN A 125 -2.39 18.78 -2.44
C ASN A 125 -1.21 19.12 -3.38
N GLY A 126 -1.46 19.28 -4.68
CA GLY A 126 -0.46 19.74 -5.64
C GLY A 126 -0.02 21.19 -5.42
N ILE A 127 -0.95 22.07 -5.03
CA ILE A 127 -0.62 23.45 -4.62
C ILE A 127 0.14 23.45 -3.31
N ASP A 128 -0.28 22.68 -2.31
CA ASP A 128 0.39 22.63 -1.00
C ASP A 128 1.81 22.03 -1.09
N ALA A 129 2.09 21.20 -2.09
CA ALA A 129 3.42 20.67 -2.35
C ALA A 129 4.37 21.65 -3.09
N ASP A 130 3.84 22.76 -3.62
CA ASP A 130 4.58 23.82 -4.31
C ASP A 130 4.49 25.11 -3.49
N ASP A 131 5.52 25.37 -2.67
CA ASP A 131 5.57 26.51 -1.76
C ASP A 131 5.22 27.85 -2.45
N ASP A 132 5.72 28.09 -3.67
CA ASP A 132 5.48 29.33 -4.42
C ASP A 132 4.01 29.44 -4.88
N ALA A 133 3.41 28.32 -5.28
CA ALA A 133 2.00 28.27 -5.66
C ALA A 133 1.08 28.41 -4.44
N SER A 134 1.46 27.82 -3.30
CA SER A 134 0.74 27.94 -2.04
C SER A 134 0.71 29.40 -1.55
N ASP A 135 1.86 30.08 -1.53
CA ASP A 135 1.97 31.50 -1.17
C ASP A 135 1.11 32.40 -2.09
N GLN A 136 1.08 32.10 -3.39
CA GLN A 136 0.23 32.79 -4.35
C GLN A 136 -1.26 32.57 -4.06
N LEU A 137 -1.67 31.33 -3.76
CA LEU A 137 -3.06 31.03 -3.42
C LEU A 137 -3.49 31.76 -2.15
N ILE A 138 -2.65 31.78 -1.10
CA ILE A 138 -2.91 32.54 0.13
C ILE A 138 -3.11 34.03 -0.19
N THR A 139 -2.22 34.61 -0.98
CA THR A 139 -2.31 36.03 -1.38
C THR A 139 -3.63 36.33 -2.10
N ILE A 140 -4.09 35.42 -2.98
CA ILE A 140 -5.37 35.56 -3.68
C ILE A 140 -6.55 35.49 -2.72
N ILE A 141 -6.56 34.52 -1.80
CA ILE A 141 -7.64 34.32 -0.82
C ILE A 141 -7.72 35.49 0.17
N ASP A 142 -6.58 36.01 0.63
CA ASP A 142 -6.51 37.17 1.52
C ASP A 142 -7.13 38.41 0.85
N GLU A 143 -6.81 38.63 -0.42
CA GLU A 143 -7.37 39.72 -1.20
C GLU A 143 -8.88 39.54 -1.45
N GLU A 144 -9.32 38.32 -1.77
CA GLU A 144 -10.76 38.03 -1.90
C GLU A 144 -11.51 38.30 -0.60
N THR A 145 -10.98 37.83 0.52
CA THR A 145 -11.56 38.02 1.86
C THR A 145 -11.64 39.51 2.20
N ARG A 146 -10.56 40.27 1.95
CA ARG A 146 -10.54 41.72 2.16
C ARG A 146 -11.65 42.40 1.36
N ARG A 147 -11.84 42.04 0.09
CA ARG A 147 -12.86 42.64 -0.79
C ARG A 147 -14.28 42.24 -0.40
N MET A 148 -14.50 41.00 0.06
CA MET A 148 -15.81 40.55 0.54
C MET A 148 -16.23 41.32 1.79
N ASN A 149 -15.32 41.52 2.74
CA ASN A 149 -15.59 42.32 3.94
C ASN A 149 -15.94 43.78 3.59
N GLU A 150 -15.24 44.39 2.62
CA GLU A 150 -15.55 45.74 2.14
C GLU A 150 -16.94 45.84 1.50
N LEU A 151 -17.43 44.78 0.85
CA LEU A 151 -18.78 44.74 0.29
C LEU A 151 -19.86 44.59 1.38
N GLU A 152 -19.61 43.77 2.40
CA GLU A 152 -20.52 43.59 3.54
C GLU A 152 -20.66 44.88 4.38
N GLU A 153 -19.59 45.69 4.51
CA GLU A 153 -19.64 46.98 5.22
C GLU A 153 -20.43 48.07 4.46
N LEU A 154 -20.72 47.86 3.17
CA LEU A 154 -21.48 48.79 2.33
C LEU A 154 -22.99 48.47 2.27
N GLU A 155 -23.42 47.32 2.78
CA GLU A 155 -24.83 46.90 2.90
C GLU A 155 -25.49 47.37 4.21
#